data_AF-A0A528K6I9-F1
#
_entry.id   AF-A0A528K6I9-F1
#
_cell.length_a   1.000
_cell.length_b   1.000
_cell.length_c   1.000
_cell.angle_alpha   90.00
_cell.angle_beta   90.00
_cell.angle_gamma   90.00
#
_symmetry.space_group_name_H-M   'P 1'
#
loop_
_entity.id
_entity.type
_entity.pdbx_description
1 polymer ?
#
loop_
_entity_poly.entity_id
_entity_poly.type
_entity_poly.pdbx_seq_one_letter_code
_entity_poly.pdbx_strand_id
1 'polypeptide(L)'
;MTKMILLITTALALLTAAGAAQAADCKITVGLVMELTGPAGEYGQAGAKSVEMAFRDINAAGGVRGCDLATDTRDSQSQGNIAVDAATQLVQVKKVPVIIGGIISSVSIPILTSVTAPAKIVQVSPASSSPTLTALGRDGKTNGIFFRTITSDALQGVAAAKYAIDKGFKKLSVIH
;
A
#
# COMPACT_ATOMS: atom_id res chain seq x y z
N MET A 1 14.39 -17.61 -57.26
CA MET A 1 13.25 -17.04 -56.49
C MET A 1 13.04 -17.75 -55.15
N THR A 2 13.21 -19.07 -55.07
CA THR A 2 13.07 -19.88 -53.84
C THR A 2 14.05 -19.55 -52.71
N LYS A 3 15.31 -19.18 -53.00
CA LYS A 3 16.28 -18.78 -51.95
C LYS A 3 15.94 -17.43 -51.30
N MET A 4 15.33 -16.51 -52.05
CA MET A 4 15.03 -15.15 -51.58
C MET A 4 13.81 -15.12 -50.66
N ILE A 5 12.86 -16.05 -50.85
CA ILE A 5 11.70 -16.24 -49.97
C ILE A 5 12.12 -16.85 -48.62
N LEU A 6 13.08 -17.76 -48.62
CA LEU A 6 13.58 -18.43 -47.39
C LEU A 6 14.34 -17.47 -46.44
N LEU A 7 15.03 -16.48 -47.00
CA LEU A 7 15.77 -15.43 -46.27
C LEU A 7 14.85 -14.36 -45.65
N ILE A 8 13.71 -14.07 -46.27
CA ILE A 8 12.73 -13.10 -45.74
C ILE A 8 11.92 -13.70 -44.58
N THR A 9 11.61 -15.00 -44.64
CA THR A 9 10.91 -15.69 -43.54
C THR A 9 11.76 -15.88 -42.28
N THR A 10 13.09 -16.00 -42.41
CA THR A 10 14.00 -16.07 -41.25
C THR A 10 14.25 -14.71 -40.60
N ALA A 11 14.31 -13.63 -41.39
CA ALA A 11 14.43 -12.28 -40.86
C ALA A 11 13.18 -11.85 -40.06
N LEU A 12 11.98 -12.19 -40.54
CA LEU A 12 10.75 -11.81 -39.83
C LEU A 12 10.55 -12.58 -38.51
N ALA A 13 11.02 -13.82 -38.42
CA ALA A 13 11.01 -14.61 -37.18
C ALA A 13 11.97 -14.08 -36.10
N LEU A 14 13.11 -13.49 -36.52
CA LEU A 14 14.07 -12.84 -35.63
C LEU A 14 13.56 -11.49 -35.08
N LEU A 15 12.77 -10.75 -35.87
CA LEU A 15 12.14 -9.51 -35.41
C LEU A 15 10.97 -9.76 -34.43
N THR A 16 10.27 -10.89 -34.53
CA THR A 16 9.23 -11.26 -33.54
C THR A 16 9.81 -11.83 -32.24
N ALA A 17 11.03 -12.37 -32.25
CA ALA A 17 11.71 -12.88 -31.06
C ALA A 17 12.41 -11.77 -30.24
N ALA A 18 12.75 -10.64 -30.86
CA ALA A 18 13.39 -9.51 -30.18
C ALA A 18 12.43 -8.68 -29.30
N GLY A 19 11.10 -8.87 -29.44
CA GLY A 19 10.10 -8.15 -28.64
C GLY A 19 9.71 -8.81 -27.32
N ALA A 20 10.14 -10.06 -27.07
CA ALA A 20 9.60 -10.89 -25.98
C ALA A 20 10.59 -11.22 -24.84
N ALA A 21 11.80 -10.62 -24.82
CA ALA A 21 12.86 -11.06 -23.91
C ALA A 21 13.69 -9.95 -23.25
N GLN A 22 13.10 -8.77 -23.03
CA GLN A 22 13.56 -7.85 -21.97
C GLN A 22 12.55 -7.86 -20.82
N ALA A 23 12.36 -9.02 -20.19
CA ALA A 23 12.00 -9.03 -18.77
C ALA A 23 13.24 -8.47 -18.06
N ALA A 24 13.23 -7.18 -17.74
CA ALA A 24 14.35 -6.55 -17.08
C ALA A 24 14.54 -7.20 -15.71
N ASP A 25 15.79 -7.55 -15.37
CA ASP A 25 16.24 -8.13 -14.10
C ASP A 25 16.10 -7.16 -12.90
N CYS A 26 15.13 -6.25 -12.98
CA CYS A 26 14.90 -5.15 -12.06
C CYS A 26 13.72 -5.47 -11.15
N LYS A 27 13.95 -5.39 -9.82
CA LYS A 27 12.94 -5.63 -8.80
C LYS A 27 12.81 -4.41 -7.89
N ILE A 28 11.59 -3.91 -7.70
CA ILE A 28 11.27 -2.83 -6.77
C ILE A 28 10.62 -3.44 -5.53
N THR A 29 11.37 -3.42 -4.41
CA THR A 29 10.86 -3.90 -3.13
C THR A 29 10.10 -2.80 -2.40
N VAL A 30 8.82 -3.07 -2.12
CA VAL A 30 7.93 -2.24 -1.30
C VAL A 30 7.89 -2.77 0.13
N GLY A 31 7.98 -1.89 1.12
CA GLY A 31 7.81 -2.28 2.52
C GLY A 31 6.34 -2.56 2.83
N LEU A 32 6.08 -3.66 3.53
CA LEU A 32 4.73 -4.01 3.97
C LEU A 32 4.75 -4.25 5.48
N VAL A 33 4.06 -3.41 6.26
CA VAL A 33 3.93 -3.59 7.71
C VAL A 33 2.46 -3.86 8.02
N MET A 34 2.13 -5.10 8.36
CA MET A 34 0.76 -5.57 8.55
C MET A 34 0.62 -6.35 9.85
N GLU A 35 -0.59 -6.37 10.40
CA GLU A 35 -0.99 -7.13 11.57
C GLU A 35 -1.19 -8.59 11.17
N LEU A 36 -0.10 -9.37 11.03
CA LEU A 36 -0.19 -10.78 10.63
C LEU A 36 -0.56 -11.67 11.82
N THR A 37 -0.24 -11.21 13.02
CA THR A 37 -0.66 -11.81 14.29
C THR A 37 -1.28 -10.75 15.23
N GLY A 38 -1.76 -11.21 16.39
CA GLY A 38 -2.46 -10.38 17.37
C GLY A 38 -3.94 -10.16 17.04
N PRO A 39 -4.62 -9.25 17.77
CA PRO A 39 -6.07 -9.06 17.67
C PRO A 39 -6.60 -8.68 16.28
N ALA A 40 -5.79 -8.00 15.45
CA ALA A 40 -6.16 -7.66 14.08
C ALA A 40 -5.57 -8.62 13.02
N GLY A 41 -5.05 -9.77 13.45
CA GLY A 41 -4.35 -10.77 12.64
C GLY A 41 -5.07 -11.16 11.35
N GLU A 42 -6.37 -11.45 11.45
CA GLU A 42 -7.19 -11.84 10.30
C GLU A 42 -7.21 -10.77 9.21
N TYR A 43 -7.33 -9.49 9.60
CA TYR A 43 -7.34 -8.36 8.68
C TYR A 43 -5.99 -8.14 8.02
N GLY A 44 -4.89 -8.23 8.76
CA GLY A 44 -3.56 -8.04 8.19
C GLY A 44 -3.12 -9.20 7.29
N GLN A 45 -3.52 -10.44 7.60
CA GLN A 45 -3.33 -11.59 6.69
C GLN A 45 -4.08 -11.40 5.38
N ALA A 46 -5.37 -11.00 5.44
CA ALA A 46 -6.16 -10.70 4.25
C ALA A 46 -5.56 -9.53 3.45
N GLY A 47 -5.09 -8.48 4.14
CA GLY A 47 -4.43 -7.33 3.53
C GLY A 47 -3.12 -7.72 2.81
N ALA A 48 -2.27 -8.51 3.46
CA ALA A 48 -1.00 -8.96 2.87
C ALA A 48 -1.22 -9.81 1.62
N LYS A 49 -2.17 -10.75 1.68
CA LYS A 49 -2.56 -11.57 0.52
C LYS A 49 -3.13 -10.72 -0.62
N SER A 50 -3.87 -9.67 -0.31
CA SER A 50 -4.41 -8.75 -1.31
C SER A 50 -3.31 -7.98 -2.03
N VAL A 51 -2.27 -7.53 -1.30
CA VAL A 51 -1.10 -6.88 -1.92
C VAL A 51 -0.32 -7.85 -2.81
N GLU A 52 -0.11 -9.09 -2.35
CA GLU A 52 0.55 -10.12 -3.16
C GLU A 52 -0.21 -10.40 -4.45
N MET A 53 -1.54 -10.53 -4.38
CA MET A 53 -2.39 -10.71 -5.55
C MET A 53 -2.27 -9.52 -6.52
N ALA A 54 -2.33 -8.29 -6.01
CA ALA A 54 -2.19 -7.10 -6.84
C ALA A 54 -0.81 -7.02 -7.51
N PHE A 55 0.27 -7.35 -6.79
CA PHE A 55 1.62 -7.33 -7.34
C PHE A 55 1.82 -8.40 -8.40
N ARG A 56 1.28 -9.61 -8.19
CA ARG A 56 1.28 -10.66 -9.21
C ARG A 56 0.61 -10.18 -10.49
N ASP A 57 -0.57 -9.57 -10.38
CA ASP A 57 -1.33 -9.11 -11.55
C ASP A 57 -0.62 -7.94 -12.26
N ILE A 58 0.00 -7.02 -11.52
CA ILE A 58 0.83 -5.93 -12.07
C ILE A 58 2.07 -6.47 -12.78
N ASN A 59 2.79 -7.42 -12.16
CA ASN A 59 4.00 -8.00 -12.74
C ASN A 59 3.67 -8.81 -14.02
N ALA A 60 2.58 -9.57 -14.00
CA ALA A 60 2.07 -10.28 -15.19
C ALA A 60 1.70 -9.32 -16.34
N ALA A 61 1.33 -8.07 -16.02
CA ALA A 61 1.06 -7.02 -17.00
C ALA A 61 2.33 -6.25 -17.47
N GLY A 62 3.53 -6.73 -17.13
CA GLY A 62 4.81 -6.12 -17.53
C GLY A 62 5.46 -5.25 -16.45
N GLY A 63 4.95 -5.28 -15.22
CA GLY A 63 5.55 -4.61 -14.07
C GLY A 63 5.47 -3.09 -14.09
N VAL A 64 6.17 -2.44 -13.16
CA VAL A 64 6.24 -0.98 -13.07
C VAL A 64 7.51 -0.51 -13.73
N ARG A 65 7.37 0.21 -14.86
CA ARG A 65 8.51 0.64 -15.71
C ARG A 65 9.39 -0.54 -16.15
N GLY A 66 8.78 -1.71 -16.38
CA GLY A 66 9.49 -2.93 -16.74
C GLY A 66 10.15 -3.68 -15.58
N CYS A 67 9.99 -3.21 -14.33
CA CYS A 67 10.51 -3.86 -13.13
C CYS A 67 9.38 -4.58 -12.37
N ASP A 68 9.69 -5.76 -11.83
CA ASP A 68 8.76 -6.49 -10.97
C ASP A 68 8.65 -5.86 -9.58
N LEU A 69 7.44 -5.84 -9.04
CA LEU A 69 7.17 -5.48 -7.65
C LEU A 69 7.35 -6.69 -6.74
N ALA A 70 7.96 -6.48 -5.57
CA ALA A 70 8.02 -7.46 -4.49
C ALA A 70 7.78 -6.78 -3.13
N THR A 71 7.37 -7.55 -2.13
CA THR A 71 7.16 -7.05 -0.77
C THR A 71 8.26 -7.52 0.17
N ASP A 72 8.75 -6.65 1.06
CA ASP A 72 9.40 -7.06 2.32
C ASP A 72 8.37 -6.89 3.44
N THR A 73 7.76 -8.01 3.81
CA THR A 73 6.61 -8.05 4.72
C THR A 73 7.04 -8.27 6.16
N ARG A 74 6.51 -7.44 7.06
CA ARG A 74 6.77 -7.47 8.50
C ARG A 74 5.48 -7.48 9.30
N ASP A 75 5.48 -8.31 10.35
CA ASP A 75 4.36 -8.40 11.29
C ASP A 75 4.46 -7.30 12.35
N SER A 76 3.41 -6.48 12.47
CA SER A 76 3.28 -5.50 13.55
C SER A 76 2.73 -6.10 14.85
N GLN A 77 2.17 -7.31 14.81
CA GLN A 77 1.50 -7.98 15.93
C GLN A 77 0.39 -7.14 16.56
N SER A 78 -0.22 -6.23 15.78
CA SER A 78 -1.17 -5.21 16.27
C SER A 78 -0.60 -4.25 17.32
N GLN A 79 0.72 -4.09 17.38
CA GLN A 79 1.43 -3.29 18.39
C GLN A 79 2.24 -2.17 17.74
N GLY A 80 2.03 -0.94 18.20
CA GLY A 80 2.64 0.24 17.60
C GLY A 80 4.16 0.30 17.70
N ASN A 81 4.74 -0.14 18.82
CA ASN A 81 6.20 -0.19 19.02
C ASN A 81 6.86 -1.21 18.09
N ILE A 82 6.31 -2.42 17.99
CA ILE A 82 6.81 -3.47 17.07
C ILE A 82 6.73 -2.98 15.62
N ALA A 83 5.64 -2.29 15.27
CA ALA A 83 5.48 -1.71 13.95
C ALA A 83 6.51 -0.62 13.62
N VAL A 84 6.87 0.21 14.60
CA VAL A 84 7.92 1.24 14.45
C VAL A 84 9.27 0.58 14.20
N ASP A 85 9.62 -0.47 14.94
CA ASP A 85 10.88 -1.19 14.74
C ASP A 85 10.93 -1.85 13.35
N ALA A 86 9.85 -2.51 12.94
CA ALA A 86 9.70 -3.10 11.62
C ALA A 86 9.84 -2.06 10.49
N ALA A 87 9.10 -0.95 10.58
CA ALA A 87 9.17 0.15 9.62
C ALA A 87 10.55 0.79 9.58
N THR A 88 11.21 0.94 10.73
CA THR A 88 12.58 1.46 10.83
C THR A 88 13.56 0.57 10.09
N GLN A 89 13.47 -0.75 10.24
CA GLN A 89 14.30 -1.69 9.48
C GLN A 89 14.06 -1.57 7.97
N LEU A 90 12.80 -1.48 7.55
CA LEU A 90 12.44 -1.34 6.14
C LEU A 90 12.98 -0.02 5.53
N VAL A 91 12.81 1.09 6.23
CA VAL A 91 13.25 2.41 5.75
C VAL A 91 14.76 2.57 5.85
N GLN A 92 15.36 2.23 6.98
CA GLN A 92 16.75 2.58 7.26
C GLN A 92 17.75 1.54 6.77
N VAL A 93 17.39 0.25 6.80
CA VAL A 93 18.28 -0.83 6.38
C VAL A 93 17.94 -1.27 4.96
N LYS A 94 16.66 -1.58 4.69
CA LYS A 94 16.23 -2.06 3.37
C LYS A 94 16.04 -0.95 2.34
N LYS A 95 16.00 0.31 2.77
CA LYS A 95 15.84 1.50 1.92
C LYS A 95 14.63 1.40 0.98
N VAL A 96 13.52 0.84 1.47
CA VAL A 96 12.29 0.77 0.67
C VAL A 96 11.76 2.17 0.37
N PRO A 97 11.23 2.43 -0.84
CA PRO A 97 10.79 3.75 -1.24
C PRO A 97 9.41 4.13 -0.68
N VAL A 98 8.63 3.14 -0.23
CA VAL A 98 7.25 3.30 0.26
C VAL A 98 6.93 2.19 1.25
N ILE A 99 6.08 2.49 2.22
CA ILE A 99 5.46 1.52 3.12
C ILE A 99 3.96 1.45 2.82
N ILE A 100 3.45 0.23 2.66
CA ILE A 100 2.02 -0.07 2.72
C ILE A 100 1.71 -0.62 4.12
N GLY A 101 0.68 -0.08 4.77
CA GLY A 101 0.25 -0.46 6.13
C GLY A 101 0.33 0.68 7.16
N GLY A 102 -0.02 0.48 8.42
CA GLY A 102 -0.69 -0.70 8.98
C GLY A 102 -2.19 -0.72 8.70
N ILE A 103 -2.87 -1.77 9.18
CA ILE A 103 -4.33 -1.91 9.07
C ILE A 103 -4.99 -1.00 10.09
N ILE A 104 -4.66 -1.13 11.37
CA ILE A 104 -5.33 -0.39 12.44
C ILE A 104 -4.64 0.95 12.71
N SER A 105 -5.43 1.97 13.07
CA SER A 105 -4.90 3.34 13.23
C SER A 105 -3.85 3.44 14.35
N SER A 106 -3.95 2.62 15.40
CA SER A 106 -2.97 2.54 16.50
C SER A 106 -1.61 2.00 16.07
N VAL A 107 -1.52 1.34 14.91
CA VAL A 107 -0.27 0.91 14.28
C VAL A 107 0.20 1.93 13.24
N SER A 108 -0.71 2.43 12.40
CA SER A 108 -0.36 3.40 11.35
C SER A 108 0.18 4.73 11.89
N ILE A 109 -0.41 5.26 12.97
CA ILE A 109 0.00 6.54 13.56
C ILE A 109 1.47 6.51 14.04
N PRO A 110 1.92 5.56 14.86
CA PRO A 110 3.31 5.55 15.31
C PRO A 110 4.31 5.27 14.18
N ILE A 111 3.98 4.44 13.18
CA ILE A 111 4.82 4.32 11.96
C ILE A 111 4.96 5.71 11.30
N LEU A 112 3.84 6.41 11.16
CA LEU A 112 3.77 7.72 10.52
C LEU A 112 4.63 8.76 11.23
N THR A 113 4.38 8.95 12.53
CA THR A 113 5.00 10.02 13.30
C THR A 113 6.46 9.76 13.62
N SER A 114 6.85 8.49 13.79
CA SER A 114 8.19 8.14 14.27
C SER A 114 9.15 7.72 13.14
N VAL A 115 8.63 7.27 11.99
CA VAL A 115 9.46 6.69 10.92
C VAL A 115 9.26 7.39 9.59
N THR A 116 8.06 7.31 9.00
CA THR A 116 7.86 7.67 7.60
C THR A 116 7.84 9.18 7.39
N ALA A 117 7.20 9.96 8.26
CA ALA A 117 7.23 11.42 8.16
C ALA A 117 8.62 12.01 8.38
N PRO A 118 9.40 11.63 9.43
CA PRO A 118 10.79 12.08 9.58
C PRO A 118 11.69 11.68 8.41
N ALA A 119 11.53 10.46 7.89
CA ALA A 119 12.33 9.95 6.77
C ALA A 119 11.84 10.40 5.38
N LYS A 120 10.71 11.12 5.30
CA LYS A 120 10.04 11.54 4.05
C LYS A 120 9.73 10.35 3.12
N ILE A 121 9.36 9.21 3.70
CA ILE A 121 8.93 8.02 2.97
C ILE A 121 7.41 8.00 2.93
N VAL A 122 6.83 7.67 1.77
CA VAL A 122 5.38 7.57 1.64
C VAL A 122 4.85 6.39 2.44
N GLN A 123 3.76 6.62 3.17
CA GLN A 123 3.00 5.59 3.85
C GLN A 123 1.56 5.56 3.31
N VAL A 124 1.11 4.38 2.89
CA VAL A 124 -0.27 4.17 2.43
C VAL A 124 -0.94 3.10 3.28
N SER A 125 -1.90 3.49 4.11
CA SER A 125 -2.70 2.53 4.87
C SER A 125 -3.94 2.10 4.08
N PRO A 126 -4.26 0.80 3.99
CA PRO A 126 -5.48 0.36 3.33
C PRO A 126 -6.74 0.53 4.21
N ALA A 127 -6.59 0.65 5.54
CA ALA A 127 -7.71 0.48 6.47
C ALA A 127 -7.72 1.42 7.70
N SER A 128 -6.68 2.22 7.93
CA SER A 128 -6.65 3.12 9.09
C SER A 128 -7.54 4.36 8.89
N SER A 129 -8.69 4.36 9.53
CA SER A 129 -9.77 5.33 9.32
C SER A 129 -9.84 6.48 10.35
N SER A 130 -9.00 6.45 11.39
CA SER A 130 -9.03 7.44 12.47
C SER A 130 -8.93 8.88 11.93
N PRO A 131 -9.75 9.82 12.41
CA PRO A 131 -9.65 11.23 12.07
C PRO A 131 -8.29 11.85 12.44
N THR A 132 -7.60 11.30 13.45
CA THR A 132 -6.29 11.77 13.91
C THR A 132 -5.27 11.80 12.78
N LEU A 133 -5.30 10.85 11.84
CA LEU A 133 -4.40 10.83 10.69
C LEU A 133 -4.58 12.07 9.79
N THR A 134 -5.82 12.48 9.57
CA THR A 134 -6.12 13.72 8.82
C THR A 134 -5.76 14.96 9.62
N ALA A 135 -5.99 14.96 10.94
CA ALA A 135 -5.60 16.06 11.81
C ALA A 135 -4.07 16.28 11.80
N LEU A 136 -3.28 15.21 11.95
CA LEU A 136 -1.82 15.26 11.81
C LEU A 136 -1.41 15.83 10.44
N GLY A 137 -2.12 15.47 9.38
CA GLY A 137 -1.90 16.01 8.03
C GLY A 137 -2.11 17.52 7.95
N ARG A 138 -3.25 18.00 8.49
CA ARG A 138 -3.60 19.43 8.54
C ARG A 138 -2.64 20.24 9.41
N ASP A 139 -2.15 19.65 10.49
CA ASP A 139 -1.15 20.24 11.38
C ASP A 139 0.27 20.28 10.76
N GLY A 140 0.44 19.76 9.54
CA GLY A 140 1.74 19.68 8.87
C GLY A 140 2.68 18.59 9.44
N LYS A 141 2.23 17.78 10.40
CA LYS A 141 3.04 16.77 11.09
C LYS A 141 3.38 15.54 10.25
N THR A 142 2.72 15.38 9.10
CA THR A 142 2.93 14.22 8.21
C THR A 142 3.86 14.52 7.05
N ASN A 143 4.35 15.76 6.88
CA ASN A 143 5.10 16.18 5.68
C ASN A 143 4.39 15.85 4.34
N GLY A 144 3.06 15.65 4.36
CA GLY A 144 2.30 15.26 3.18
C GLY A 144 2.58 13.83 2.68
N ILE A 145 3.24 12.98 3.48
CA ILE A 145 3.65 11.63 3.03
C ILE A 145 2.64 10.52 3.39
N PHE A 146 1.53 10.85 4.05
CA PHE A 146 0.53 9.86 4.45
C PHE A 146 -0.69 9.87 3.54
N PHE A 147 -1.08 8.68 3.07
CA PHE A 147 -2.29 8.45 2.30
C PHE A 147 -3.04 7.22 2.84
N ARG A 148 -4.31 7.11 2.48
CA ARG A 148 -5.11 5.92 2.76
C ARG A 148 -6.18 5.69 1.70
N THR A 149 -6.53 4.42 1.48
CA THR A 149 -7.59 4.06 0.53
C THR A 149 -8.97 3.99 1.18
N ILE A 150 -9.04 3.82 2.51
CA ILE A 150 -10.29 3.87 3.26
C ILE A 150 -10.73 5.31 3.56
N THR A 151 -12.03 5.53 3.66
CA THR A 151 -12.60 6.80 4.14
C THR A 151 -12.34 7.02 5.63
N SER A 152 -12.32 8.30 6.05
CA SER A 152 -12.23 8.62 7.49
C SER A 152 -13.53 8.32 8.23
N ASP A 153 -13.43 7.90 9.49
CA ASP A 153 -14.59 7.80 10.40
C ASP A 153 -15.34 9.14 10.55
N ALA A 154 -14.62 10.27 10.42
CA ALA A 154 -15.23 11.60 10.46
C ALA A 154 -16.29 11.79 9.35
N LEU A 155 -16.09 11.20 8.18
CA LEU A 155 -17.06 11.27 7.08
C LEU A 155 -18.28 10.38 7.37
N GLN A 156 -18.08 9.24 8.04
CA GLN A 156 -19.18 8.38 8.47
C GLN A 156 -20.07 9.09 9.50
N GLY A 157 -19.48 9.85 10.44
CA GLY A 157 -20.24 10.67 11.39
C GLY A 157 -21.12 11.73 10.70
N VAL A 158 -20.58 12.40 9.68
CA VAL A 158 -21.35 13.36 8.86
C VAL A 158 -22.49 12.67 8.11
N ALA A 159 -22.23 11.49 7.53
CA ALA A 159 -23.26 10.72 6.83
C ALA A 159 -24.40 10.27 7.77
N ALA A 160 -24.06 9.79 8.97
CA ALA A 160 -25.03 9.40 9.99
C ALA A 160 -25.88 10.60 10.45
N ALA A 161 -25.25 11.76 10.68
CA ALA A 161 -25.96 12.98 11.03
C ALA A 161 -26.91 13.44 9.91
N LYS A 162 -26.43 13.42 8.65
CA LYS A 162 -27.27 13.73 7.48
C LYS A 162 -28.48 12.80 7.39
N TYR A 163 -28.28 11.49 7.56
CA TYR A 163 -29.37 10.53 7.57
C TYR A 163 -30.41 10.84 8.66
N ALA A 164 -29.96 11.16 9.87
CA ALA A 164 -30.86 11.51 10.97
C ALA A 164 -31.70 12.76 10.67
N ILE A 165 -31.08 13.79 10.08
CA ILE A 165 -31.76 15.02 9.64
C ILE A 165 -32.80 14.70 8.55
N ASP A 166 -32.41 13.91 7.54
CA ASP A 166 -33.28 13.53 6.42
C ASP A 166 -34.48 12.69 6.88
N LYS A 167 -34.34 11.93 7.98
CA LYS A 167 -35.43 11.19 8.64
C LYS A 167 -36.24 12.02 9.64
N GLY A 168 -35.89 13.29 9.85
CA GLY A 168 -36.59 14.18 10.78
C GLY A 168 -36.31 13.89 12.25
N PHE A 169 -35.27 13.12 12.58
CA PHE A 169 -34.90 12.87 13.98
C PHE A 169 -34.42 14.17 14.65
N LYS A 170 -34.97 14.47 15.83
CA LYS A 170 -34.67 15.70 16.60
C LYS A 170 -33.98 15.44 17.93
N LYS A 171 -33.96 14.19 18.40
CA LYS A 171 -33.32 13.76 19.64
C LYS A 171 -32.50 12.52 19.33
N LEU A 172 -31.20 12.58 19.63
CA LEU A 172 -30.24 11.51 19.37
C LEU A 172 -29.46 11.24 20.66
N SER A 173 -29.11 9.98 20.88
CA SER A 173 -28.17 9.56 21.90
C SER A 173 -26.88 9.10 21.22
N VAL A 174 -25.74 9.53 21.76
CA VAL A 174 -24.41 9.10 21.32
C VAL A 174 -23.84 8.17 22.37
N ILE A 175 -23.39 6.99 21.93
CA ILE A 175 -22.65 6.02 22.74
C ILE A 175 -21.27 5.92 22.10
N HIS A 176 -20.23 6.11 22.90
CA HIS A 176 -18.82 6.04 22.50
C HIS A 176 -18.14 4.97 23.36
#